data_AF-G8BTK1-F1
#
_entry.id   AF-G8BTK1-F1
#
_cell.length_a   1.000
_cell.length_b   1.000
_cell.length_c   1.000
_cell.angle_alpha   90.00
_cell.angle_beta   90.00
_cell.angle_gamma   90.00
#
_symmetry.space_group_name_H-M   'P 1'
#
loop_
_entity.id
_entity.type
_entity.pdbx_description
1 polymer ?
#
loop_
_entity_poly.entity_id
_entity_poly.type
_entity_poly.pdbx_seq_one_letter_code
_entity_poly.pdbx_strand_id
1 'polypeptide(L)'
;MLSSSRSLLLNRSFVRFPLLRGISTTTSRSYNPTAITTRQFGLDGTYATALYKSAIKKSTTDKVALELTQLAKLIQNDIRLCQKLDDIQNVSDINDRIKLLENLLNKNNVEMDYPIRKLLKTLATNKSLTLIPKISNKYNLLL
;
A
#
# COMPACT_ATOMS: atom_id res chain seq x y z
N MET A 1 71.55 -39.60 -11.22
CA MET A 1 72.10 -39.05 -12.48
C MET A 1 70.99 -39.13 -13.53
N LEU A 2 70.66 -37.97 -14.11
CA LEU A 2 69.88 -37.76 -15.34
C LEU A 2 68.40 -38.22 -15.35
N SER A 3 67.46 -37.55 -15.99
CA SER A 3 67.38 -36.23 -16.63
C SER A 3 65.92 -36.10 -17.10
N SER A 4 65.36 -34.88 -16.98
CA SER A 4 64.34 -34.23 -17.81
C SER A 4 63.55 -35.03 -18.85
N SER A 5 62.24 -34.75 -18.96
CA SER A 5 61.71 -33.96 -20.09
C SER A 5 60.21 -33.64 -19.98
N ARG A 6 59.89 -32.44 -20.48
CA ARG A 6 58.59 -31.77 -20.56
C ARG A 6 57.80 -32.22 -21.79
N SER A 7 56.47 -32.29 -21.68
CA SER A 7 55.51 -31.97 -22.78
C SER A 7 54.10 -31.90 -22.18
N LEU A 8 53.52 -30.71 -22.00
CA LEU A 8 52.82 -29.88 -23.00
C LEU A 8 51.43 -30.42 -23.40
N LEU A 9 50.44 -29.64 -22.97
CA LEU A 9 49.20 -29.32 -23.69
C LEU A 9 48.20 -30.47 -23.84
N LEU A 10 47.46 -30.72 -22.75
CA LEU A 10 46.16 -31.35 -22.87
C LEU A 10 45.18 -30.35 -23.50
N ASN A 11 45.13 -30.39 -24.82
CA ASN A 11 44.19 -29.72 -25.69
C ASN A 11 42.77 -30.18 -25.36
N ARG A 12 42.13 -29.55 -24.37
CA ARG A 12 40.70 -29.77 -24.10
C ARG A 12 39.91 -28.85 -25.02
N SER A 13 39.42 -29.46 -26.09
CA SER A 13 38.45 -28.94 -27.04
C SER A 13 37.37 -28.12 -26.31
N PHE A 14 37.28 -26.84 -26.65
CA PHE A 14 36.15 -25.99 -26.30
C PHE A 14 34.90 -26.55 -26.97
N VAL A 15 34.08 -27.30 -26.23
CA VAL A 15 32.70 -27.53 -26.63
C VAL A 15 31.94 -26.25 -26.33
N ARG A 16 31.75 -25.45 -27.37
CA ARG A 16 30.94 -24.24 -27.37
C ARG A 16 29.49 -24.65 -27.12
N PHE A 17 29.05 -24.57 -25.87
CA PHE A 17 27.64 -24.77 -25.53
C PHE A 17 26.79 -23.72 -26.25
N PRO A 18 25.78 -24.11 -27.03
CA PRO A 18 24.86 -23.14 -27.61
C PRO A 18 24.09 -22.46 -26.47
N LEU A 19 24.04 -21.12 -26.54
CA LEU A 19 23.20 -20.26 -25.72
C LEU A 19 21.72 -20.67 -25.89
N LEU A 20 21.25 -21.52 -24.98
CA LEU A 20 19.82 -21.79 -24.80
C LEU A 20 19.19 -20.58 -24.11
N ARG A 21 18.56 -19.77 -24.95
CA ARG A 21 17.70 -18.65 -24.62
C ARG A 21 16.42 -19.19 -23.96
N GLY A 22 16.13 -18.73 -22.74
CA GLY A 22 14.77 -18.62 -22.23
C GLY A 22 14.28 -19.74 -21.32
N ILE A 23 14.19 -19.43 -20.02
CA ILE A 23 12.96 -19.51 -19.21
C ILE A 23 13.18 -18.69 -17.93
N SER A 24 12.92 -17.38 -18.00
CA SER A 24 12.82 -16.57 -16.78
C SER A 24 11.46 -16.81 -16.13
N THR A 25 11.51 -17.56 -15.04
CA THR A 25 10.62 -17.57 -13.87
C THR A 25 9.41 -16.63 -13.92
N THR A 26 8.24 -17.15 -14.28
CA THR A 26 6.98 -16.53 -13.86
C THR A 26 6.85 -16.74 -12.35
N THR A 27 7.03 -15.69 -11.57
CA THR A 27 6.76 -15.71 -10.13
C THR A 27 5.24 -15.87 -9.94
N SER A 28 4.78 -17.09 -9.66
CA SER A 28 3.41 -17.32 -9.22
C SER A 28 3.23 -16.67 -7.85
N ARG A 29 2.64 -15.48 -7.82
CA ARG A 29 2.25 -14.82 -6.59
C ARG A 29 1.15 -15.69 -5.96
N SER A 30 1.53 -16.56 -5.01
CA SER A 30 0.58 -17.27 -4.16
C SER A 30 -0.15 -16.24 -3.31
N TYR A 31 -1.25 -15.73 -3.87
CA TYR A 31 -2.23 -14.93 -3.18
C TYR A 31 -3.06 -15.92 -2.37
N ASN A 32 -2.87 -15.95 -1.06
CA ASN A 32 -3.80 -16.59 -0.16
C ASN A 32 -4.76 -15.50 0.33
N PRO A 33 -5.89 -15.25 -0.38
CA PRO A 33 -6.94 -14.48 0.21
C PRO A 33 -7.52 -15.38 1.29
N THR A 34 -7.42 -14.98 2.54
CA THR A 34 -8.61 -15.11 3.38
C THR A 34 -9.73 -14.47 2.57
N ALA A 35 -10.57 -15.32 1.97
CA ALA A 35 -11.57 -14.96 0.99
C ALA A 35 -12.61 -14.11 1.70
N ILE A 36 -12.38 -12.80 1.73
CA ILE A 36 -13.40 -11.80 1.95
C ILE A 36 -14.37 -12.03 0.78
N THR A 37 -15.51 -12.63 1.11
CA THR A 37 -16.46 -13.26 0.17
C THR A 37 -17.15 -12.26 -0.76
N THR A 38 -16.85 -10.97 -0.61
CA THR A 38 -17.25 -9.91 -1.53
C THR A 38 -15.99 -9.28 -2.11
N ARG A 39 -15.70 -9.57 -3.38
CA ARG A 39 -14.66 -8.86 -4.13
C ARG A 39 -15.14 -7.41 -4.30
N GLN A 40 -14.79 -6.54 -3.35
CA GLN A 40 -15.12 -5.12 -3.41
C GLN A 40 -14.35 -4.51 -4.59
N PHE A 41 -15.06 -4.17 -5.67
CA PHE A 41 -14.47 -3.59 -6.87
C PHE A 41 -14.23 -2.08 -6.69
N GLY A 42 -13.19 -1.57 -7.35
CA GLY A 42 -12.85 -0.14 -7.38
C GLY A 42 -11.73 0.29 -6.42
N LEU A 43 -11.35 1.56 -6.53
CA LEU A 43 -10.28 2.17 -5.73
C LEU A 43 -10.64 2.14 -4.24
N ASP A 44 -11.90 2.48 -3.91
CA ASP A 44 -12.43 2.53 -2.55
C ASP A 44 -12.38 1.15 -1.86
N GLY A 45 -12.75 0.09 -2.59
CA GLY A 45 -12.74 -1.29 -2.09
C GLY A 45 -11.33 -1.82 -1.82
N THR A 46 -10.36 -1.42 -2.66
CA THR A 46 -8.95 -1.77 -2.48
C THR A 46 -8.38 -1.12 -1.23
N TYR A 47 -8.65 0.17 -1.02
CA TYR A 47 -8.23 0.87 0.19
C TYR A 47 -8.92 0.31 1.45
N ALA A 48 -10.23 0.04 1.41
CA ALA A 48 -10.96 -0.55 2.52
C ALA A 48 -10.42 -1.93 2.91
N THR A 49 -10.12 -2.78 1.92
CA THR A 49 -9.54 -4.11 2.15
C THR A 49 -8.12 -4.01 2.72
N ALA A 50 -7.30 -3.07 2.25
CA ALA A 50 -5.96 -2.84 2.79
C ALA A 50 -6.02 -2.35 4.25
N LEU A 51 -6.95 -1.45 4.56
CA LEU A 51 -7.22 -0.98 5.91
C LEU A 51 -7.64 -2.13 6.81
N TYR A 52 -8.61 -2.94 6.38
CA TYR A 52 -9.11 -4.10 7.12
C TYR A 52 -8.00 -5.10 7.43
N LYS A 53 -7.15 -5.43 6.45
CA LYS A 53 -5.98 -6.29 6.66
C LYS A 53 -4.99 -5.70 7.67
N SER A 54 -4.81 -4.38 7.70
CA SER A 54 -3.92 -3.74 8.67
C SER A 54 -4.52 -3.68 10.07
N ALA A 55 -5.85 -3.53 10.18
CA ALA A 55 -6.59 -3.50 11.43
C ALA A 55 -6.67 -4.91 12.06
N ILE A 56 -6.90 -5.96 11.28
CA ILE A 56 -6.83 -7.35 11.76
C ILE A 56 -5.45 -7.66 12.34
N LYS A 57 -4.37 -7.24 11.66
CA LYS A 57 -3.00 -7.45 12.15
C LYS A 57 -2.71 -6.75 13.48
N LYS A 58 -3.49 -5.74 13.83
CA LYS A 58 -3.40 -4.99 15.09
C LYS A 58 -4.50 -5.34 16.07
N SER A 59 -5.44 -6.21 15.69
CA SER A 59 -6.64 -6.56 16.46
C SER A 59 -7.48 -5.32 16.85
N THR A 60 -7.54 -4.31 15.99
CA THR A 60 -8.28 -3.04 16.23
C THR A 60 -9.40 -2.78 15.23
N THR A 61 -9.99 -3.83 14.64
CA THR A 61 -11.02 -3.72 13.59
C THR A 61 -12.22 -2.85 13.98
N ASP A 62 -12.80 -3.09 15.16
CA ASP A 62 -14.02 -2.38 15.59
C ASP A 62 -13.72 -0.92 15.95
N LYS A 63 -12.57 -0.67 16.58
CA LYS A 63 -12.10 0.68 16.91
C LYS A 63 -11.87 1.50 15.64
N VAL A 64 -11.23 0.91 14.63
CA VAL A 64 -11.00 1.55 13.33
C VAL A 64 -12.31 1.87 12.61
N ALA A 65 -13.32 0.99 12.70
CA ALA A 65 -14.64 1.24 12.13
C ALA A 65 -15.31 2.49 12.70
N LEU A 66 -15.29 2.63 14.03
CA LEU A 66 -15.89 3.74 14.75
C LEU A 66 -15.17 5.06 14.43
N GLU A 67 -13.85 5.07 14.53
CA GLU A 67 -13.02 6.25 14.22
C GLU A 67 -13.19 6.69 12.76
N LEU A 68 -13.20 5.74 11.82
CA LEU A 68 -13.37 6.05 10.40
C LEU A 68 -14.76 6.61 10.09
N THR A 69 -15.80 6.10 10.76
CA THR A 69 -17.18 6.61 10.64
C THR A 69 -17.30 8.01 11.24
N GLN A 70 -16.65 8.27 12.38
CA GLN A 70 -16.60 9.62 12.98
C GLN A 70 -15.87 10.60 12.06
N LEU A 71 -14.72 10.21 11.49
CA LEU A 71 -13.98 11.03 10.54
C LEU A 71 -14.82 11.35 9.29
N ALA A 72 -15.50 10.34 8.72
CA ALA A 72 -16.36 10.54 7.56
C ALA A 72 -17.50 11.53 7.85
N LYS A 73 -18.12 11.45 9.05
CA LYS A 73 -19.14 12.40 9.49
C LYS A 73 -18.57 13.82 9.68
N LEU A 74 -17.39 13.96 10.27
CA LEU A 74 -16.74 15.26 10.43
C LEU A 74 -16.48 15.94 9.08
N ILE A 75 -16.01 15.17 8.10
CA ILE A 75 -15.77 15.67 6.74
C ILE A 75 -17.10 16.07 6.07
N GLN A 76 -18.15 15.26 6.20
CA GLN A 76 -19.46 15.56 5.60
C GLN A 76 -20.16 16.77 6.24
N ASN A 77 -20.02 16.94 7.56
CA ASN A 77 -20.71 18.00 8.30
C ASN A 77 -20.05 19.37 8.15
N ASP A 78 -18.72 19.42 7.97
CA ASP A 78 -17.99 20.69 7.86
C ASP A 78 -17.53 20.96 6.41
N ILE A 79 -18.27 21.84 5.75
CA ILE A 79 -17.99 22.30 4.39
C ILE A 79 -16.57 22.91 4.28
N ARG A 80 -16.08 23.55 5.34
CA ARG A 80 -14.74 24.17 5.35
C ARG A 80 -13.63 23.12 5.43
N LEU A 81 -13.89 21.98 6.07
CA LEU A 81 -12.96 20.85 6.09
C LEU A 81 -12.92 20.17 4.73
N CYS A 82 -14.06 19.99 4.07
CA CYS A 82 -14.10 19.51 2.68
C CYS A 82 -13.26 20.41 1.76
N GLN A 83 -13.47 21.73 1.79
CA GLN A 83 -12.71 22.69 0.97
C GLN A 83 -11.21 22.61 1.26
N LYS A 84 -10.81 22.58 2.54
CA LYS A 84 -9.40 22.43 2.92
C LYS A 84 -8.79 21.10 2.43
N LEU A 85 -9.55 20.02 2.44
CA LEU A 85 -9.08 18.72 1.94
C LEU A 85 -8.85 18.75 0.42
N ASP A 86 -9.71 19.45 -0.32
CA ASP A 86 -9.54 19.67 -1.76
C ASP A 86 -8.33 20.59 -2.04
N ASP A 87 -8.16 21.66 -1.27
CA ASP A 87 -6.99 22.54 -1.35
C ASP A 87 -5.68 21.76 -1.10
N ILE A 88 -5.67 20.87 -0.10
CA ILE A 88 -4.52 20.00 0.19
C ILE A 88 -4.23 19.06 -0.99
N GLN A 89 -5.24 18.56 -1.72
CA GLN A 89 -4.99 17.70 -2.89
C GLN A 89 -4.30 18.43 -4.04
N ASN A 90 -4.51 19.74 -4.14
CA ASN A 90 -3.94 20.59 -5.19
C ASN A 90 -2.47 20.95 -4.95
N VAL A 91 -1.95 20.73 -3.74
CA VAL A 91 -0.52 20.92 -3.44
C VAL A 91 0.31 19.90 -4.22
N SER A 92 1.32 20.36 -4.96
CA SER A 92 2.17 19.50 -5.78
C SER A 92 3.12 18.62 -4.96
N ASP A 93 3.64 19.13 -3.85
CA ASP A 93 4.62 18.40 -3.03
C ASP A 93 3.95 17.36 -2.12
N ILE A 94 4.52 16.15 -2.07
CA ILE A 94 3.97 15.04 -1.29
C ILE A 94 4.14 15.26 0.21
N ASN A 95 5.30 15.77 0.62
CA ASN A 95 5.64 15.94 2.04
C ASN A 95 4.81 17.05 2.66
N ASP A 96 4.61 18.14 1.92
CA ASP A 96 3.80 19.26 2.40
C ASP A 96 2.34 18.87 2.58
N ARG A 97 1.78 18.05 1.67
CA ARG A 97 0.43 17.49 1.86
C ARG A 97 0.28 16.67 3.12
N ILE A 98 1.25 15.78 3.37
CA ILE A 98 1.22 14.92 4.57
C ILE A 98 1.30 15.79 5.82
N LYS A 99 2.19 16.79 5.85
CA LYS A 99 2.31 17.74 6.97
C LYS A 99 1.03 18.54 7.19
N LEU A 100 0.42 19.06 6.12
CA LEU A 100 -0.83 19.82 6.20
C LEU A 100 -1.98 18.94 6.73
N LEU A 101 -2.04 17.67 6.29
CA LEU A 101 -3.02 16.72 6.80
C LEU A 101 -2.78 16.40 8.28
N GLU A 102 -1.54 16.14 8.69
CA GLU A 102 -1.19 15.91 10.10
C GLU A 102 -1.53 17.13 10.97
N ASN A 103 -1.22 18.34 10.49
CA ASN A 103 -1.59 19.59 11.18
C ASN A 103 -3.10 19.76 11.29
N LEU A 104 -3.88 19.38 10.27
CA LEU A 104 -5.34 19.41 10.31
C LEU A 104 -5.87 18.44 11.36
N LEU A 105 -5.38 17.20 11.39
CA LEU A 105 -5.79 16.19 12.36
C LEU A 105 -5.48 16.64 13.80
N ASN A 106 -4.28 17.18 14.03
CA ASN A 106 -3.87 17.71 15.32
C ASN A 106 -4.74 18.89 15.77
N LYS A 107 -5.07 19.82 14.86
CA LYS A 107 -5.95 20.96 15.17
C LYS A 107 -7.37 20.56 15.59
N ASN A 108 -7.86 19.42 15.11
CA ASN A 108 -9.17 18.91 15.47
C ASN A 108 -9.13 17.97 16.68
N ASN A 109 -7.97 17.80 17.35
CA ASN A 109 -7.75 16.83 18.43
C ASN A 109 -8.20 15.41 18.06
N VAL A 110 -8.01 15.04 16.79
CA VAL A 110 -8.46 13.76 16.24
C VAL A 110 -7.31 12.76 16.37
N GLU A 111 -7.24 12.09 17.52
CA GLU A 111 -6.27 11.02 17.73
C GLU A 111 -6.75 9.75 17.01
N MET A 112 -6.08 9.40 15.92
CA MET A 112 -6.45 8.28 15.04
C MET A 112 -5.54 7.08 15.26
N ASP A 113 -6.08 5.87 15.18
CA ASP A 113 -5.28 4.67 15.30
C ASP A 113 -4.22 4.55 14.17
N TYR A 114 -3.14 3.80 14.44
CA TYR A 114 -2.05 3.55 13.49
C TYR A 114 -2.50 3.16 12.07
N PRO A 115 -3.40 2.18 11.86
CA PRO A 115 -3.90 1.81 10.54
C PRO A 115 -4.57 2.98 9.79
N ILE A 116 -5.34 3.83 10.48
CA ILE A 116 -5.98 5.00 9.86
C ILE A 116 -4.94 6.05 9.48
N ARG A 117 -3.95 6.33 10.34
CA ARG A 117 -2.84 7.24 9.99
C ARG A 117 -2.09 6.77 8.75
N LYS A 118 -1.84 5.48 8.64
CA LYS A 118 -1.19 4.90 7.45
C LYS A 118 -2.06 5.07 6.20
N LEU A 119 -3.37 4.82 6.30
CA LEU A 119 -4.32 5.05 5.22
C LEU A 119 -4.32 6.52 4.78
N LEU A 120 -4.43 7.46 5.72
CA LEU A 120 -4.46 8.90 5.45
C LEU A 120 -3.18 9.37 4.73
N LYS A 121 -2.01 8.85 5.12
CA LYS A 121 -0.75 9.09 4.38
C LYS A 121 -0.85 8.56 2.95
N THR A 122 -1.35 7.35 2.74
CA THR A 122 -1.51 6.80 1.38
C THR A 122 -2.53 7.57 0.54
N LEU A 123 -3.62 8.07 1.13
CA LEU A 123 -4.63 8.87 0.42
C LEU A 123 -4.11 10.25 0.07
N ALA A 124 -3.36 10.89 0.98
CA ALA A 124 -2.66 12.14 0.70
C ALA A 124 -1.69 11.97 -0.46
N THR A 125 -0.89 10.90 -0.46
CA THR A 125 0.07 10.62 -1.54
C THR A 125 -0.61 10.54 -2.91
N ASN A 126 -1.75 9.85 -2.99
CA ASN A 126 -2.46 9.57 -4.24
C ASN A 126 -3.48 10.65 -4.66
N LYS A 127 -3.62 11.76 -3.93
CA LYS A 127 -4.67 12.78 -4.16
C LYS A 127 -6.09 12.18 -4.09
N SER A 128 -6.30 11.26 -3.15
CA SER A 128 -7.54 10.46 -3.02
C SER A 128 -8.32 10.77 -1.73
N LEU A 129 -8.09 11.93 -1.11
CA LEU A 129 -8.67 12.26 0.21
C LEU A 129 -10.21 12.43 0.16
N THR A 130 -10.77 12.75 -1.00
CA THR A 130 -12.23 12.80 -1.24
C THR A 130 -12.93 11.46 -1.13
N LEU A 131 -12.19 10.34 -1.17
CA LEU A 131 -12.76 8.99 -1.11
C LEU A 131 -12.99 8.49 0.32
N ILE A 132 -12.57 9.23 1.35
CA ILE A 132 -12.70 8.82 2.76
C ILE A 132 -14.13 8.36 3.12
N PRO A 133 -15.21 9.08 2.76
CA PRO A 133 -16.57 8.64 3.08
C PRO A 133 -16.96 7.33 2.38
N LYS A 134 -16.51 7.13 1.14
CA LYS A 134 -16.78 5.90 0.38
C LYS A 134 -16.02 4.72 0.99
N ILE A 135 -14.76 4.93 1.38
CA ILE A 135 -13.93 3.92 2.06
C ILE A 135 -14.57 3.53 3.40
N SER A 136 -15.12 4.48 4.16
CA SER A 136 -15.83 4.21 5.42
C SER A 136 -17.03 3.28 5.20
N ASN A 137 -17.89 3.59 4.23
CA ASN A 137 -19.02 2.72 3.88
C ASN A 137 -18.57 1.31 3.47
N LYS A 138 -17.50 1.23 2.66
CA LYS A 138 -16.95 -0.04 2.20
C LYS A 138 -16.31 -0.85 3.31
N TYR A 139 -15.65 -0.20 4.26
CA TYR A 139 -15.07 -0.83 5.44
C TYR A 139 -16.15 -1.43 6.35
N ASN A 140 -17.25 -0.71 6.57
CA ASN A 140 -18.37 -1.21 7.37
C ASN A 140 -19.07 -2.43 6.75
N LEU A 141 -18.99 -2.61 5.43
CA LEU A 141 -19.47 -3.82 4.75
C LEU A 141 -18.52 -5.03 4.89
N LEU A 142 -17.31 -4.84 5.42
CA LEU A 142 -16.29 -5.88 5.58
C LEU A 142 -16.18 -6.44 7.00
N LEU A 143 -16.79 -5.75 7.97
CA LEU A 143 -16.95 -6.21 9.35
C LEU A 143 -18.10 -7.24 9.40
#